data_AF-A0A367A0J8-F1
#
_entry.id   AF-A0A367A0J8-F1
#
_cell.length_a   1.000
_cell.length_b   1.000
_cell.length_c   1.000
_cell.angle_alpha   90.00
_cell.angle_beta   90.00
_cell.angle_gamma   90.00
#
_symmetry.space_group_name_H-M   'P 1'
#
loop_
_entity.id
_entity.type
_entity.pdbx_description
1 polymer ?
#
loop_
_entity_poly.entity_id
_entity_poly.type
_entity_poly.pdbx_seq_one_letter_code
_entity_poly.pdbx_strand_id
1 'polypeptide(L)'
;MDETAVLSGLGVRPAEADLTVVQFSTAFCGPCRATRARLQQLQRTRPGLAYVHVDAESHLEEVRALDVRRTPTLFYLDRAGRLLGRSSGAPRPEELTALVEAHTGIRE
;
A
#
# COMPACT_ATOMS: atom_id res chain seq x y z
N MET A 1 -15.74 3.42 -11.03
CA MET A 1 -14.35 3.36 -11.54
C MET A 1 -13.66 2.24 -10.79
N ASP A 2 -12.93 1.41 -11.50
CA ASP A 2 -12.23 0.27 -10.90
C ASP A 2 -10.92 0.77 -10.28
N GLU A 3 -10.82 0.74 -8.94
CA GLU A 3 -9.65 1.21 -8.20
C GLU A 3 -8.38 0.42 -8.59
N THR A 4 -8.53 -0.90 -8.83
CA THR A 4 -7.44 -1.78 -9.26
C THR A 4 -6.88 -1.38 -10.62
N ALA A 5 -7.73 -0.98 -11.57
CA ALA A 5 -7.29 -0.52 -12.88
C ALA A 5 -6.42 0.74 -12.79
N VAL A 6 -6.79 1.69 -11.93
CA VAL A 6 -5.99 2.90 -11.68
C VAL A 6 -4.65 2.55 -11.04
N LEU A 7 -4.67 1.68 -10.03
CA LEU A 7 -3.44 1.22 -9.36
C LEU A 7 -2.51 0.48 -10.33
N SER A 8 -3.06 -0.31 -11.26
CA SER A 8 -2.27 -0.99 -12.29
C SER A 8 -1.57 -0.01 -13.25
N GLY A 9 -2.21 1.12 -13.55
CA GLY A 9 -1.64 2.24 -14.31
C GLY A 9 -0.44 2.90 -13.63
N LEU A 10 -0.40 2.90 -12.29
CA LEU A 10 0.73 3.37 -11.47
C LEU A 10 1.90 2.38 -11.41
N GLY A 11 1.85 1.29 -12.19
CA GLY A 11 2.89 0.27 -12.17
C GLY A 11 2.75 -0.75 -11.05
N VAL A 12 1.63 -0.77 -10.33
CA VAL A 12 1.37 -1.79 -9.29
C VAL A 12 1.22 -3.16 -9.96
N ARG A 13 1.91 -4.18 -9.44
CA ARG A 13 1.92 -5.55 -9.96
C ARG A 13 1.58 -6.54 -8.84
N PRO A 14 0.29 -6.70 -8.52
CA PRO A 14 -0.12 -7.52 -7.40
C PRO A 14 0.24 -9.01 -7.55
N ALA A 15 0.31 -9.51 -8.78
CA ALA A 15 0.59 -10.94 -9.07
C ALA A 15 1.98 -11.43 -8.61
N GLU A 16 2.91 -10.51 -8.31
CA GLU A 16 4.28 -10.80 -7.90
C GLU A 16 4.42 -11.05 -6.38
N ALA A 17 3.38 -10.74 -5.58
CA ALA A 17 3.40 -10.86 -4.13
C ALA A 17 2.06 -11.38 -3.58
N ASP A 18 2.06 -11.92 -2.36
CA ASP A 18 0.83 -12.37 -1.71
C ASP A 18 0.00 -11.18 -1.19
N LEU A 19 0.68 -10.12 -0.72
CA LEU A 19 0.11 -8.83 -0.37
C LEU A 19 0.90 -7.70 -1.02
N THR A 20 0.21 -6.82 -1.73
CA THR A 20 0.78 -5.56 -2.23
C THR A 20 0.19 -4.38 -1.48
N VAL A 21 1.05 -3.54 -0.92
CA VAL A 21 0.66 -2.32 -0.20
C VAL A 21 1.10 -1.11 -0.99
N VAL A 22 0.14 -0.31 -1.45
CA VAL A 22 0.38 0.95 -2.16
C VAL A 22 0.16 2.11 -1.20
N GLN A 23 1.16 2.95 -0.98
CA GLN A 23 1.05 4.13 -0.13
C GLN A 23 1.16 5.41 -0.94
N PHE A 24 0.10 6.21 -0.93
CA PHE A 24 0.12 7.61 -1.35
C PHE A 24 0.68 8.49 -0.24
N SER A 25 1.61 9.36 -0.57
CA SER A 25 2.22 10.31 0.36
C SER A 25 2.60 11.63 -0.32
N THR A 26 3.01 12.61 0.46
CA THR A 26 3.54 13.90 0.00
C THR A 26 4.96 14.12 0.56
N ALA A 27 5.72 15.03 -0.04
CA ALA A 27 7.15 15.23 0.22
C ALA A 27 7.54 15.43 1.70
N PHE A 28 6.64 16.03 2.51
CA PHE A 28 6.93 16.39 3.90
C PHE A 28 6.03 15.70 4.94
N CYS A 29 5.45 14.55 4.61
CA CYS A 29 4.56 13.83 5.50
C CYS A 29 5.32 12.97 6.54
N GLY A 30 5.43 13.45 7.78
CA GLY A 30 5.97 12.71 8.94
C GLY A 30 5.36 11.31 9.14
N PRO A 31 4.02 11.16 9.24
CA PRO A 31 3.38 9.85 9.40
C PRO A 31 3.62 8.93 8.20
N CYS A 32 3.73 9.46 6.98
CA CYS A 32 4.05 8.66 5.79
C CYS A 32 5.43 8.01 5.91
N ARG A 33 6.44 8.76 6.37
CA ARG A 33 7.80 8.24 6.61
C ARG A 33 7.80 7.10 7.64
N ALA A 34 7.06 7.25 8.73
CA ALA A 34 6.95 6.21 9.76
C ALA A 34 6.32 4.92 9.21
N THR A 35 5.19 5.04 8.50
CA THR A 35 4.52 3.90 7.87
C THR A 35 5.40 3.23 6.81
N ARG A 36 6.11 4.02 5.99
CA ARG A 36 7.07 3.51 4.99
C ARG A 36 8.20 2.71 5.63
N ALA A 37 8.82 3.23 6.69
CA ALA A 37 9.89 2.54 7.40
C ALA A 37 9.42 1.19 7.97
N ARG A 38 8.18 1.15 8.50
CA ARG A 38 7.58 -0.11 8.99
C ARG A 38 7.35 -1.12 7.87
N LEU A 39 6.80 -0.70 6.73
CA LEU A 39 6.60 -1.57 5.56
C LEU A 39 7.92 -2.10 4.99
N GLN A 40 8.96 -1.28 4.96
CA GLN A 40 10.30 -1.71 4.55
C GLN A 40 10.91 -2.73 5.53
N GLN A 41 10.67 -2.57 6.83
CA GLN A 41 11.11 -3.55 7.82
C GLN A 41 10.37 -4.88 7.65
N LEU A 42 9.05 -4.85 7.46
CA LEU A 42 8.23 -6.06 7.26
C LEU A 42 8.63 -6.80 5.98
N GLN A 43 8.93 -6.11 4.88
CA GLN A 43 9.40 -6.74 3.64
C GLN A 43 10.66 -7.59 3.83
N ARG A 44 11.54 -7.24 4.78
CA ARG A 44 12.76 -8.02 5.06
C ARG A 44 12.47 -9.39 5.67
N THR A 45 11.36 -9.52 6.41
CA THR A 45 10.97 -10.76 7.08
C THR A 45 9.78 -11.44 6.40
N ARG A 46 9.15 -10.79 5.42
CA ARG A 46 7.97 -11.24 4.68
C ARG A 46 8.20 -11.10 3.18
N PRO A 47 8.79 -12.10 2.51
CA PRO A 47 9.05 -12.04 1.07
C PRO A 47 7.77 -11.99 0.22
N GLY A 48 6.61 -12.39 0.78
CA GLY A 48 5.30 -12.24 0.15
C GLY A 48 4.72 -10.83 0.21
N LEU A 49 5.42 -9.85 0.81
CA LEU A 49 4.99 -8.45 0.87
C LEU A 49 5.67 -7.65 -0.25
N ALA A 50 4.88 -7.02 -1.12
CA ALA A 50 5.33 -5.94 -2.00
C ALA A 50 4.88 -4.59 -1.46
N TYR A 51 5.73 -3.58 -1.57
CA TYR A 51 5.40 -2.20 -1.20
C TYR A 51 5.66 -1.25 -2.37
N VAL A 52 4.65 -0.48 -2.72
CA VAL A 52 4.73 0.56 -3.74
C VAL A 52 4.49 1.91 -3.09
N HIS A 53 5.41 2.83 -3.32
CA HIS A 53 5.33 4.21 -2.84
C HIS A 53 4.92 5.10 -4.00
N VAL A 54 3.85 5.88 -3.81
CA VAL A 54 3.32 6.80 -4.81
C VAL A 54 3.36 8.22 -4.26
N ASP A 55 3.97 9.12 -5.00
CA ASP A 55 3.93 10.55 -4.72
C ASP A 55 2.59 11.13 -5.19
N ALA A 56 1.77 11.59 -4.25
CA ALA A 56 0.43 12.09 -4.55
C ALA A 56 0.48 13.41 -5.34
N GLU A 57 1.55 14.19 -5.20
CA GLU A 57 1.72 15.49 -5.85
C GLU A 57 2.03 15.33 -7.34
N SER A 58 2.68 14.21 -7.72
CA SER A 58 3.02 13.84 -9.09
C SER A 58 1.93 13.04 -9.81
N HIS A 59 0.93 12.50 -9.08
CA HIS A 59 -0.12 11.59 -9.58
C HIS A 59 -1.53 12.11 -9.25
N LEU A 60 -1.82 13.36 -9.63
CA LEU A 60 -3.05 14.07 -9.26
C LEU A 60 -4.32 13.48 -9.90
N GLU A 61 -4.22 12.83 -11.05
CA GLU A 61 -5.37 12.22 -11.72
C GLU A 61 -5.79 10.95 -10.98
N GLU A 62 -4.82 10.14 -10.58
CA GLU A 62 -5.02 8.90 -9.84
C GLU A 62 -5.48 9.18 -8.41
N VAL A 63 -4.95 10.21 -7.76
CA VAL A 63 -5.42 10.70 -6.46
C VAL A 63 -6.91 11.04 -6.49
N ARG A 64 -7.38 11.72 -7.55
CA ARG A 64 -8.81 12.03 -7.73
C ARG A 64 -9.62 10.78 -8.02
N ALA A 65 -9.10 9.92 -8.91
CA ALA A 65 -9.77 8.69 -9.31
C ALA A 65 -9.97 7.70 -8.16
N LEU A 66 -9.02 7.65 -7.23
CA LEU A 66 -9.02 6.77 -6.05
C LEU A 66 -9.63 7.45 -4.80
N ASP A 67 -10.14 8.67 -4.92
CA ASP A 67 -10.69 9.47 -3.82
C ASP A 67 -9.72 9.63 -2.63
N VAL A 68 -8.44 9.88 -2.92
CA VAL A 68 -7.40 10.08 -1.89
C VAL A 68 -7.52 11.50 -1.32
N ARG A 69 -8.16 11.62 -0.16
CA ARG A 69 -8.44 12.91 0.49
C ARG A 69 -7.39 13.37 1.50
N ARG A 70 -6.54 12.45 1.98
CA ARG A 70 -5.52 12.72 2.99
C ARG A 70 -4.33 11.79 2.84
N THR A 71 -3.16 12.21 3.34
CA THR A 71 -1.95 11.39 3.35
C THR A 71 -1.53 11.00 4.78
N PRO A 72 -0.97 9.80 4.98
CA PRO A 72 -0.87 8.74 3.98
C PRO A 72 -2.24 8.12 3.70
N THR A 73 -2.48 7.66 2.47
CA THR A 73 -3.58 6.71 2.17
C THR A 73 -2.95 5.43 1.65
N LEU A 74 -3.40 4.28 2.16
CA LEU A 74 -2.88 2.98 1.79
C LEU A 74 -3.97 2.17 1.08
N PHE A 75 -3.60 1.44 0.03
CA PHE A 75 -4.42 0.42 -0.62
C PHE A 75 -3.75 -0.94 -0.45
N TYR A 76 -4.54 -1.96 -0.20
CA TYR A 76 -4.09 -3.32 0.05
C TYR A 76 -4.65 -4.24 -1.02
N LEU A 77 -3.79 -4.91 -1.77
CA LEU A 77 -4.19 -5.82 -2.84
C LEU A 77 -3.70 -7.24 -2.55
N ASP A 78 -4.54 -8.23 -2.84
CA ASP A 78 -4.09 -9.61 -2.90
C ASP A 78 -3.34 -9.91 -4.19
N ARG A 79 -2.80 -11.12 -4.29
CA ARG A 79 -2.11 -11.61 -5.49
C ARG A 79 -2.96 -11.58 -6.76
N ALA A 80 -4.29 -11.72 -6.65
CA ALA A 80 -5.20 -11.65 -7.78
C ALA A 80 -5.48 -10.20 -8.23
N GLY A 81 -4.92 -9.20 -7.54
CA GLY A 81 -5.17 -7.79 -7.80
C GLY A 81 -6.50 -7.30 -7.24
N ARG A 82 -7.15 -8.07 -6.36
CA ARG A 82 -8.38 -7.63 -5.71
C ARG A 82 -8.03 -6.67 -4.58
N LEU A 83 -8.76 -5.57 -4.51
CA LEU A 83 -8.63 -4.63 -3.40
C LEU A 83 -9.22 -5.27 -2.14
N LEU A 84 -8.35 -5.58 -1.18
CA LEU A 84 -8.70 -6.11 0.14
C LEU A 84 -9.26 -5.01 1.04
N GLY A 85 -8.81 -3.77 0.83
CA GLY A 85 -9.29 -2.59 1.53
C GLY A 85 -8.36 -1.40 1.39
N ARG A 86 -8.68 -0.33 2.12
CA ARG A 86 -7.88 0.89 2.17
C ARG A 86 -7.85 1.51 3.56
N SER A 87 -6.78 2.23 3.86
CA SER A 87 -6.65 3.05 5.07
C SER A 87 -6.50 4.52 4.69
N SER A 88 -7.44 5.36 5.13
CA SER A 88 -7.38 6.82 4.95
C SER A 88 -6.71 7.47 6.17
N GLY A 89 -5.38 7.53 6.13
CA GLY A 89 -4.52 7.92 7.24
C GLY A 89 -3.49 6.84 7.57
N ALA A 90 -2.58 7.15 8.49
CA ALA A 90 -1.62 6.17 8.96
C ALA A 90 -2.34 5.12 9.82
N PRO A 91 -2.31 3.83 9.45
CA PRO A 91 -2.83 2.77 10.32
C PRO A 91 -1.95 2.66 11.57
N ARG A 92 -2.52 2.06 12.63
CA ARG A 92 -1.72 1.72 13.81
C ARG A 92 -0.63 0.71 13.41
N PRO A 93 0.56 0.76 14.04
CA PRO A 93 1.64 -0.17 13.71
C PRO A 93 1.25 -1.65 13.88
N GLU A 94 0.47 -1.96 14.91
CA GLU A 94 -0.05 -3.31 15.19
C GLU A 94 -1.01 -3.80 14.10
N GLU A 95 -1.98 -2.97 13.72
CA GLU A 95 -2.96 -3.26 12.66
C GLU A 95 -2.27 -3.52 11.32
N LEU A 96 -1.30 -2.68 10.98
CA LEU A 96 -0.52 -2.84 9.75
C LEU A 96 0.30 -4.14 9.77
N THR A 97 0.84 -4.49 10.94
CA THR A 97 1.60 -5.73 11.10
C THR A 97 0.68 -6.92 10.93
N ALA A 98 -0.42 -6.98 11.69
CA ALA A 98 -1.40 -8.05 11.64
C ALA A 98 -1.96 -8.27 10.23
N LEU A 99 -2.27 -7.19 9.50
CA LEU A 99 -2.70 -7.26 8.11
C LEU A 99 -1.65 -7.94 7.22
N VAL A 100 -0.38 -7.55 7.35
CA VAL A 100 0.71 -8.18 6.61
C VAL A 100 0.83 -9.64 7.01
N GLU A 101 0.78 -9.99 8.30
CA GLU A 101 0.89 -11.38 8.73
C GLU A 101 -0.23 -12.28 8.20
N ALA A 102 -1.46 -11.76 8.17
CA ALA A 102 -2.61 -12.50 7.68
C ALA A 102 -2.52 -12.86 6.19
N HIS A 103 -1.74 -12.10 5.39
CA HIS A 103 -1.69 -12.27 3.94
C HIS A 103 -0.32 -12.71 3.42
N THR A 104 0.75 -12.53 4.20
CA THR A 104 2.10 -12.99 3.86
C THR A 104 2.46 -14.09 4.84
N GLY A 105 2.10 -15.32 4.49
CA GLY A 105 2.46 -16.50 5.27
C GLY A 105 3.98 -16.60 5.42
N ILE A 106 4.43 -17.18 6.53
CA ILE A 106 5.82 -17.63 6.65
C ILE A 106 5.88 -18.90 5.79
N ARG A 107 6.48 -18.80 4.61
CA ARG A 107 6.77 -19.99 3.81
C ARG A 107 7.92 -20.72 4.52
N GLU A 108 7.59 -21.80 5.22
CA GLU A 108 8.57 -22.77 5.76
C GLU A 108 9.18 -23.62 4.64
#